data_AF-A0A7V9M9C2-F1
#
_entry.id   AF-A0A7V9M9C2-F1
#
_cell.length_a   1.000
_cell.length_b   1.000
_cell.length_c   1.000
_cell.angle_alpha   90.00
_cell.angle_beta   90.00
_cell.angle_gamma   90.00
#
_symmetry.space_group_name_H-M   'P 1'
#
loop_
_entity.id
_entity.type
_entity.pdbx_description
1 polymer ?
#
loop_
_entity_poly.entity_id
_entity_poly.type
_entity_poly.pdbx_seq_one_letter_code
_entity_poly.pdbx_strand_id
1 'polypeptide(L)' 'PPPPPPPAPPPARCRVPYVIGLRLATAKARIRARRCRVGTIRRARSRRVGRVLRQSPRRGAVRPVGTRVNLVVGRR' A
#
# COMPACT_ATOMS: atom_id res chain seq x y z
N PRO A 1 -23.91 -36.61 17.67
CA PRO A 1 -22.98 -36.04 16.68
C PRO A 1 -22.39 -34.74 17.24
N PRO A 2 -21.08 -34.46 17.10
CA PRO A 2 -20.53 -33.18 17.52
C PRO A 2 -21.08 -32.03 16.64
N PRO A 3 -21.23 -30.81 17.19
CA PRO A 3 -21.67 -29.66 16.40
C PRO A 3 -20.63 -29.32 15.32
N PRO A 4 -21.06 -28.81 14.15
CA PRO A 4 -20.13 -28.40 13.10
C PRO A 4 -19.22 -27.27 13.61
N PRO A 5 -17.94 -27.24 13.19
CA PRO A 5 -17.04 -26.17 13.57
C PRO A 5 -17.55 -24.82 13.07
N PRO A 6 -17.28 -23.71 13.79
CA PRO A 6 -17.69 -22.38 13.37
C PRO A 6 -17.04 -22.01 12.04
N PRO A 7 -17.70 -21.17 11.23
CA PRO A 7 -17.16 -20.72 9.94
C PRO A 7 -15.84 -19.95 10.12
N ALA A 8 -14.90 -20.16 9.20
CA ALA A 8 -13.60 -19.50 9.23
C ALA A 8 -13.72 -17.96 9.12
N PRO A 9 -12.86 -17.18 9.79
CA PRO A 9 -12.89 -15.73 9.71
C PRO A 9 -12.60 -15.24 8.29
N PRO A 10 -13.16 -14.09 7.89
CA PRO A 10 -12.97 -13.56 6.54
C PRO A 10 -11.49 -13.28 6.25
N PRO A 11 -11.02 -13.49 5.01
CA PRO A 11 -9.62 -13.33 4.67
C PRO A 11 -9.18 -11.87 4.86
N ALA A 12 -8.03 -11.68 5.51
CA ALA A 12 -7.44 -10.35 5.68
C ALA A 12 -7.09 -9.73 4.33
N ARG A 13 -7.52 -8.48 4.12
CA ARG A 13 -7.30 -7.74 2.87
C ARG A 13 -6.46 -6.49 3.11
N CYS A 14 -5.59 -6.20 2.15
CA CYS A 14 -4.90 -4.92 2.01
C CYS A 14 -5.78 -4.01 1.14
N ARG A 15 -6.20 -2.87 1.70
CA ARG A 15 -6.88 -1.82 0.92
C ARG A 15 -5.87 -0.71 0.62
N VAL A 16 -5.46 -0.63 -0.64
CA VAL A 16 -4.36 0.25 -1.05
C VAL A 16 -4.73 1.72 -0.79
N PRO A 17 -4.00 2.43 0.09
CA PRO A 17 -4.29 3.82 0.43
C PRO A 17 -3.88 4.76 -0.70
N TYR A 18 -4.45 5.97 -0.69
CA TYR A 18 -3.96 7.05 -1.54
C TYR A 18 -2.74 7.72 -0.90
N VAL A 19 -1.59 7.63 -1.59
CA VAL A 19 -0.30 8.14 -1.10
C VAL A 19 0.43 9.07 -2.08
N ILE A 20 -0.13 9.29 -3.28
CA ILE A 20 0.41 10.27 -4.23
C ILE A 20 0.40 11.67 -3.58
N GLY A 21 1.49 12.42 -3.76
CA GLY A 21 1.70 13.75 -3.18
C GLY A 21 2.27 13.74 -1.75
N LEU A 22 2.19 12.62 -1.03
CA LEU A 22 2.73 12.51 0.32
C LEU A 22 4.25 12.38 0.31
N ARG A 23 4.87 12.76 1.43
CA ARG A 23 6.29 12.43 1.71
C ARG A 23 6.45 10.91 1.83
N LEU A 24 7.60 10.40 1.42
CA LEU A 24 7.88 8.96 1.44
C LEU A 24 7.66 8.32 2.82
N ALA A 25 8.08 8.98 3.91
CA ALA A 25 7.87 8.47 5.27
C ALA A 25 6.37 8.28 5.59
N THR A 26 5.55 9.30 5.33
CA THR A 26 4.09 9.26 5.54
C THR A 26 3.43 8.22 4.65
N ALA A 27 3.87 8.07 3.40
CA ALA A 27 3.39 7.05 2.49
C ALA A 27 3.64 5.63 3.05
N LYS A 28 4.86 5.37 3.56
CA LYS A 28 5.21 4.08 4.18
C LYS A 28 4.31 3.76 5.38
N ALA A 29 4.07 4.74 6.26
CA ALA A 29 3.21 4.57 7.43
C ALA A 29 1.77 4.22 7.03
N ARG A 30 1.18 4.96 6.07
CA ARG A 30 -0.19 4.69 5.59
C ARG A 30 -0.33 3.32 4.93
N ILE A 31 0.67 2.87 4.18
CA ILE A 31 0.66 1.54 3.55
C ILE A 31 0.64 0.44 4.62
N ARG A 32 1.52 0.54 5.63
CA ARG A 32 1.58 -0.43 6.73
C ARG A 32 0.29 -0.45 7.56
N ALA A 33 -0.30 0.71 7.84
CA ALA A 33 -1.57 0.83 8.56
C ALA A 33 -2.74 0.13 7.86
N ARG A 34 -2.68 -0.05 6.53
CA ARG A 34 -3.69 -0.77 5.74
C ARG A 34 -3.38 -2.24 5.51
N ARG A 35 -2.46 -2.82 6.30
CA ARG A 35 -2.00 -4.21 6.18
C ARG A 35 -1.40 -4.52 4.79
N CYS A 36 -0.92 -3.49 4.12
CA CYS A 36 -0.17 -3.58 2.87
C CYS A 36 1.33 -3.51 3.17
N ARG A 37 2.15 -3.97 2.23
CA ARG A 37 3.62 -3.83 2.32
C ARG A 37 4.11 -2.78 1.35
N VAL A 38 5.19 -2.11 1.72
CA VAL A 38 5.89 -1.20 0.80
C VAL A 38 6.67 -2.07 -0.18
N GLY A 39 6.45 -1.84 -1.47
CA GLY A 39 7.14 -2.53 -2.54
C GLY A 39 8.40 -1.79 -2.98
N THR A 40 8.70 -1.86 -4.28
CA THR A 40 9.84 -1.16 -4.86
C THR A 40 9.64 0.35 -4.84
N ILE A 41 10.70 1.09 -4.55
CA ILE A 41 10.69 2.57 -4.57
C ILE A 41 11.63 3.02 -5.68
N ARG A 42 11.06 3.50 -6.78
CA ARG A 42 11.81 4.12 -7.87
C ARG A 42 11.89 5.62 -7.66
N ARG A 43 12.93 6.25 -8.19
CA ARG A 43 13.08 7.71 -8.18
C ARG A 43 13.01 8.24 -9.60
N ALA A 44 12.31 9.35 -9.80
CA ALA A 44 12.19 10.02 -11.08
C ALA A 44 12.44 11.52 -10.92
N ARG A 45 13.00 12.16 -11.95
CA ARG A 45 13.25 13.60 -11.96
C ARG A 45 11.92 14.35 -11.86
N SER A 46 11.78 15.23 -10.88
CA SER A 46 10.56 16.01 -10.67
C SER A 46 10.79 17.19 -9.75
N ARG A 47 10.04 18.28 -9.99
CA ARG A 47 9.95 19.44 -9.09
C ARG A 47 9.42 19.04 -7.69
N ARG A 48 8.68 17.94 -7.57
CA ARG A 48 8.11 17.43 -6.30
C ARG A 48 9.09 16.50 -5.58
N VAL A 49 10.24 17.03 -5.16
CA VAL A 49 11.31 16.26 -4.50
C VAL A 49 10.82 15.63 -3.19
N GLY A 50 11.15 14.36 -2.96
CA GLY A 50 10.80 13.61 -1.76
C GLY A 50 9.34 13.20 -1.65
N ARG A 51 8.51 13.52 -2.64
CA ARG A 51 7.08 13.19 -2.68
C ARG A 51 6.78 12.06 -3.66
N VAL A 52 5.77 11.26 -3.33
CA VAL A 52 5.29 10.20 -4.21
C VAL A 52 4.62 10.80 -5.44
N LEU A 53 5.12 10.48 -6.62
CA LEU A 53 4.56 10.85 -7.91
C LEU A 53 3.55 9.83 -8.40
N ARG A 54 3.84 8.54 -8.14
CA ARG A 54 3.03 7.41 -8.63
C ARG A 54 3.04 6.28 -7.63
N GLN A 55 1.94 5.54 -7.56
CA GLN A 55 1.82 4.31 -6.79
C GLN A 55 1.22 3.21 -7.67
N SER A 56 1.59 1.96 -7.38
CA SER A 56 0.97 0.77 -7.98
C SER A 56 0.93 -0.35 -6.93
N PRO A 57 -0.22 -0.98 -6.64
CA PRO A 57 -1.54 -0.77 -7.26
C PRO A 57 -2.16 0.62 -7.03
N ARG A 58 -3.19 0.95 -7.79
CA ARG A 58 -3.95 2.22 -7.65
C ARG A 58 -4.70 2.26 -6.30
N ARG A 59 -5.03 3.48 -5.85
CA ARG A 59 -5.84 3.70 -4.64
C ARG A 59 -7.14 2.89 -4.71
N GLY A 60 -7.60 2.39 -3.56
CA GLY A 60 -8.86 1.65 -3.46
C GLY A 60 -8.79 0.20 -3.92
N ALA A 61 -7.70 -0.24 -4.56
CA ALA A 61 -7.51 -1.65 -4.89
C ALA A 61 -7.54 -2.50 -3.61
N VAL A 62 -8.39 -3.52 -3.63
CA VAL A 62 -8.49 -4.52 -2.57
C VAL A 62 -7.70 -5.73 -3.00
N ARG A 63 -6.66 -6.07 -2.24
CA ARG A 63 -5.72 -7.15 -2.54
C ARG A 63 -5.52 -8.02 -1.30
N PRO A 64 -4.93 -9.22 -1.44
CA PRO A 64 -4.55 -10.03 -0.29
C PRO A 64 -3.68 -9.24 0.68
N VAL A 65 -3.78 -9.53 1.98
CA VAL A 65 -2.89 -8.96 2.99
C VAL A 65 -1.42 -9.10 2.58
N GLY A 66 -0.60 -8.11 2.89
CA GLY A 66 0.82 -8.13 2.55
C GLY A 66 1.16 -7.80 1.10
N THR A 67 0.16 -7.48 0.26
CA THR A 67 0.40 -6.99 -1.10
C THR A 67 1.37 -5.81 -1.12
N ARG A 68 2.34 -5.86 -2.03
CA ARG A 68 3.36 -4.83 -2.22
C ARG A 68 2.80 -3.63 -3.00
N VAL A 69 2.97 -2.43 -2.45
CA VAL A 69 2.65 -1.15 -3.10
C VAL A 69 3.95 -0.48 -3.54
N ASN A 70 4.22 -0.53 -4.83
CA ASN A 70 5.37 0.11 -5.47
C ASN A 70 5.14 1.62 -5.60
N LEU A 71 6.19 2.41 -5.39
CA LEU A 71 6.15 3.87 -5.39
C LEU A 71 7.17 4.45 -6.37
N VAL A 72 6.82 5.57 -6.99
CA VAL A 72 7.77 6.45 -7.68
C VAL A 72 7.85 7.74 -6.89
N VAL A 73 9.06 8.18 -6.54
CA VAL A 73 9.30 9.37 -5.71
C VAL A 73 10.09 10.40 -6.52
N GLY A 74 9.74 11.68 -6.37
CA GLY A 74 10.46 12.76 -6.99
C GLY A 74 11.87 12.92 -6.42
N ARG A 75 12.85 13.09 -7.31
CA ARG A 75 14.21 13.55 -7.00
C ARG A 75 14.56 14.73 -7.90
N ARG A 76 15.58 15.49 -7.49
CA ARG A 76 16.18 16.55 -8.31
C ARG A 76 16.67 16.00 -9.65
#